data_AF-A0A3L6SMQ2-F1
#
_entry.id   AF-A0A3L6SMQ2-F1
#
_cell.length_a   1.000
_cell.length_b   1.000
_cell.length_c   1.000
_cell.angle_alpha   90.00
_cell.angle_beta   90.00
_cell.angle_gamma   90.00
#
_symmetry.space_group_name_H-M   'P 1'
#
loop_
_entity.id
_entity.type
_entity.pdbx_description
1 polymer ?
#
loop_
_entity_poly.entity_id
_entity_poly.type
_entity_poly.pdbx_seq_one_letter_code
_entity_poly.pdbx_strand_id
1 'polypeptide(L)' 'MRDEFWDTVPHYGGQKEIWDALRAAADSDLALAQTIVDSAGIIVSNSDMKICYDERGAKYELPKYVLSEPTNLIRDG' A
#
# COMPACT_ATOMS: atom_id res chain seq x y z
N MET A 1 -2.07 2.50 14.60
CA MET A 1 -2.98 2.07 13.52
C MET A 1 -2.29 1.81 12.18
N ARG A 2 -1.60 2.77 11.54
CA ARG A 2 -0.84 2.48 10.29
C ARG A 2 0.46 1.70 10.54
N ASP A 3 1.23 2.08 11.56
CA ASP A 3 2.48 1.37 11.91
C ASP A 3 2.26 -0.07 12.39
N GLU A 4 1.13 -0.37 13.03
CA GLU A 4 0.78 -1.74 13.43
C GLU A 4 0.56 -2.65 12.22
N PHE A 5 -0.03 -2.12 11.14
CA PHE A 5 -0.14 -2.86 9.90
C PHE A 5 1.26 -3.16 9.34
N TRP A 6 2.12 -2.14 9.23
CA TRP A 6 3.49 -2.30 8.74
C TRP A 6 4.37 -3.23 9.61
N ASP A 7 4.10 -3.32 10.91
CA ASP A 7 4.78 -4.27 11.81
C ASP A 7 4.34 -5.73 11.57
N THR A 8 3.09 -5.93 11.17
CA THR A 8 2.53 -7.25 10.84
C THR A 8 2.78 -7.69 9.39
N VAL A 9 3.02 -6.76 8.46
CA VAL A 9 3.39 -6.99 7.05
C VAL A 9 4.42 -8.11 6.82
N PRO A 10 5.55 -8.20 7.56
CA PRO A 10 6.50 -9.30 7.40
C PRO A 10 5.89 -10.71 7.61
N HIS A 11 4.72 -10.82 8.24
CA HIS A 11 3.99 -12.08 8.41
C HIS A 11 3.04 -12.41 7.25
N TYR A 12 2.69 -11.45 6.39
CA TYR A 12 1.78 -11.66 5.25
C TYR A 12 2.45 -12.32 4.03
N GLY A 13 3.77 -12.51 4.08
CA GLY A 13 4.56 -13.03 2.96
C GLY A 13 4.80 -11.98 1.87
N GLY A 14 5.46 -12.39 0.78
CA GLY A 14 5.88 -11.49 -0.30
C GLY A 14 7.30 -10.93 -0.12
N GLN A 15 7.73 -10.09 -1.06
CA GLN A 15 9.06 -9.50 -1.05
C GLN A 15 9.06 -8.22 -0.20
N LYS A 16 10.02 -8.12 0.73
CA LYS A 16 10.16 -6.94 1.60
C LYS A 16 10.38 -5.65 0.79
N GLU A 17 11.07 -5.75 -0.34
CA GLU A 17 11.30 -4.63 -1.27
C GLU A 17 9.99 -4.08 -1.84
N ILE A 18 9.03 -4.95 -2.16
CA ILE A 18 7.70 -4.56 -2.66
C ILE A 18 6.91 -3.89 -1.56
N TRP A 19 6.94 -4.45 -0.34
CA TRP A 19 6.30 -3.82 0.81
C TRP A 19 6.89 -2.45 1.14
N ASP A 20 8.19 -2.27 1.01
CA ASP A 20 8.86 -0.98 1.21
C ASP A 20 8.44 0.05 0.15
N ALA A 21 8.42 -0.35 -1.12
CA ALA A 21 7.92 0.47 -2.22
C ALA A 21 6.43 0.85 -2.03
N LEU A 22 5.58 -0.09 -1.64
CA LEU A 22 4.17 0.16 -1.34
C LEU A 22 4.00 1.12 -0.16
N ARG A 23 4.88 1.02 0.86
CA ARG A 23 4.88 1.94 2.00
C ARG A 23 5.26 3.36 1.58
N ALA A 24 6.32 3.50 0.80
CA ALA A 24 6.75 4.79 0.25
C ALA A 24 5.67 5.39 -0.67
N ALA A 25 5.01 4.55 -1.47
CA ALA A 25 3.91 4.95 -2.33
C ALA A 25 2.67 5.36 -1.52
N ALA A 26 2.36 4.67 -0.43
CA ALA A 26 1.25 4.99 0.46
C ALA A 26 1.43 6.32 1.23
N ASP A 27 2.67 6.71 1.51
CA ASP A 27 3.01 7.99 2.15
C ASP A 27 3.10 9.15 1.15
N SER A 28 3.20 8.84 -0.15
CA SER A 28 3.35 9.81 -1.22
C SER A 28 2.03 10.11 -1.96
N ASP A 29 2.00 11.20 -2.74
CA ASP A 29 0.87 11.53 -3.62
C ASP A 29 0.68 10.49 -4.72
N LEU A 30 -0.54 10.40 -5.27
CA LEU A 30 -0.92 9.45 -6.33
C LEU A 30 0.09 9.40 -7.51
N ALA A 31 0.62 10.56 -7.91
CA ALA A 31 1.60 10.65 -8.99
C ALA A 31 2.98 10.06 -8.64
N LEU A 32 3.45 10.31 -7.41
CA LEU A 32 4.67 9.70 -6.87
C LEU A 32 4.48 8.21 -6.64
N ALA A 33 3.33 7.84 -6.06
CA ALA A 33 2.95 6.46 -5.81
C ALA A 33 2.98 5.63 -7.09
N GLN A 34 2.45 6.16 -8.21
CA GLN A 34 2.55 5.54 -9.54
C GLN A 34 3.99 5.37 -10.04
N THR A 35 4.84 6.38 -9.80
CA THR A 35 6.27 6.29 -10.17
C THR A 35 6.99 5.22 -9.37
N ILE A 36 6.70 5.11 -8.07
CA ILE A 36 7.31 4.13 -7.16
C ILE A 36 6.88 2.71 -7.54
N VAL A 37 5.58 2.47 -7.76
CA VAL A 37 5.09 1.13 -8.15
C VAL A 37 5.62 0.71 -9.52
N ASP A 38 5.67 1.63 -10.50
CA ASP A 38 6.26 1.35 -11.81
C ASP A 38 7.75 1.01 -11.69
N SER A 39 8.49 1.77 -10.87
CA SER A 39 9.92 1.54 -10.62
C SER A 39 10.18 0.21 -9.90
N ALA A 40 9.23 -0.26 -9.10
CA ALA A 40 9.32 -1.51 -8.34
C ALA A 40 8.72 -2.72 -9.08
N GLY A 41 8.21 -2.57 -10.31
CA GLY A 41 7.57 -3.67 -11.06
C GLY A 41 6.21 -4.09 -10.50
N ILE A 42 5.53 -3.19 -9.78
CA ILE A 42 4.25 -3.43 -9.14
C ILE A 42 3.11 -3.01 -10.05
N ILE A 43 2.22 -3.96 -10.33
CA ILE A 43 1.02 -3.81 -11.14
C ILE A 43 -0.16 -3.45 -10.23
N VAL A 44 -0.59 -2.20 -10.30
CA VAL A 44 -1.76 -1.72 -9.56
C VAL A 44 -3.04 -2.13 -10.29
N SER A 45 -3.89 -2.95 -9.66
CA SER A 45 -5.15 -3.40 -10.30
C SER A 45 -6.27 -2.37 -10.25
N ASN A 46 -6.29 -1.50 -9.23
CA ASN A 46 -7.32 -0.48 -9.05
C ASN A 46 -6.67 0.88 -8.76
N SER A 47 -7.27 1.97 -9.26
CA SER A 47 -6.83 3.35 -8.99
C SER A 47 -6.72 3.69 -7.49
N ASP A 48 -7.39 2.92 -6.64
CA ASP A 48 -7.32 3.04 -5.17
C ASP A 48 -6.02 2.48 -4.55
N MET A 49 -5.09 1.86 -5.29
CA MET A 49 -3.87 1.17 -4.78
C MET A 49 -4.11 0.15 -3.65
N LYS A 50 -5.37 -0.23 -3.38
CA LYS A 50 -5.73 -1.24 -2.38
C LYS A 50 -5.23 -2.62 -2.73
N ILE A 51 -5.15 -2.93 -4.03
CA ILE A 51 -4.73 -4.24 -4.52
C ILE A 51 -3.63 -3.99 -5.55
N CYS A 52 -2.44 -4.46 -5.19
CA CYS A 52 -1.24 -4.39 -5.99
C CYS A 52 -0.73 -5.81 -6.23
N TYR A 53 -0.13 -6.03 -7.39
CA TYR A 53 0.44 -7.30 -7.76
C TYR A 53 1.91 -7.10 -8.10
N ASP A 54 2.78 -7.98 -7.64
CA ASP A 54 4.16 -8.01 -8.14
C ASP A 54 4.20 -8.77 -9.48
N GLU A 55 5.25 -8.53 -10.25
CA GLU A 55 5.53 -9.22 -11.53
C GLU A 55 5.55 -10.76 -11.42
N ARG A 56 5.73 -11.32 -10.22
CA ARG A 56 5.63 -12.77 -9.94
C ARG A 56 4.20 -13.25 -9.67
N GLY A 57 3.22 -12.35 -9.68
CA GLY A 57 1.81 -12.63 -9.37
C GLY A 57 1.49 -12.66 -7.88
N ALA A 58 2.39 -12.19 -7.01
CA ALA A 58 2.10 -12.07 -5.58
C ALA A 58 1.13 -10.91 -5.34
N LYS A 59 0.05 -11.16 -4.61
CA LYS A 59 -1.00 -10.18 -4.30
C LYS A 59 -0.66 -9.45 -2.99
N TYR A 60 -0.70 -8.13 -3.04
CA TYR A 60 -0.52 -7.23 -1.91
C TYR A 60 -1.79 -6.43 -1.70
N GLU A 61 -2.37 -6.54 -0.51
CA GLU A 61 -3.59 -5.82 -0.16
C GLU A 61 -3.31 -4.76 0.89
N LEU A 62 -3.47 -3.50 0.50
CA LEU A 62 -3.33 -2.35 1.38
C LEU A 62 -4.71 -1.86 1.83
N PRO A 63 -4.97 -1.85 3.14
CA PRO A 63 -6.18 -1.27 3.67
C PRO A 63 -6.25 0.23 3.40
N LYS A 64 -7.46 0.75 3.20
CA LYS A 64 -7.72 2.18 2.97
C LYS A 64 -7.15 3.09 4.08
N TYR A 65 -7.13 2.61 5.32
CA TYR A 65 -6.60 3.36 6.46
C TYR A 65 -5.07 3.49 6.46
N VAL A 66 -4.37 2.71 5.62
CA VAL A 66 -2.92 2.81 5.42
C VAL A 66 -2.59 3.78 4.29
N LEU A 67 -3.44 3.85 3.25
CA LEU A 67 -3.29 4.70 2.07
C LEU A 67 -3.88 6.12 2.24
N SER A 68 -4.74 6.31 3.22
CA SER A 68 -5.29 7.62 3.57
C SER A 68 -5.44 7.68 5.07
N GLU A 69 -5.00 8.79 5.67
CA GLU A 69 -5.50 9.13 6.99
C GLU A 69 -7.03 9.19 6.89
N PRO A 70 -7.77 8.58 7.82
CA PRO A 70 -9.22 8.68 7.82
C PRO A 70 -9.60 10.13 8.13
N THR A 71 -9.70 10.97 7.11
CA THR A 71 -10.30 12.31 7.21
C THR A 71 -11.80 12.25 7.52
N ASN A 72 -12.37 11.05 7.63
CA ASN A 72 -13.78 10.83 7.94
C ASN A 72 -14.02 9.94 9.17
N LEU A 73 -13.20 10.08 10.23
CA LEU A 73 -13.68 9.81 11.59
C LEU A 73 -14.69 10.89 11.97
N ILE A 74 -15.91 10.79 11.43
CA ILE A 74 -17.07 11.29 12.14
C ILE A 74 -17.14 10.41 13.38
N ARG A 75 -16.58 10.91 14.48
CA ARG A 75 -16.84 10.40 15.82
C ARG A 75 -18.29 10.79 16.12
N ASP A 76 -19.23 9.99 15.62
CA ASP A 76 -20.63 10.16 15.96
C ASP A 76 -20.82 9.68 17.40
N GLY A 77 -21.14 10.65 18.29
CA GLY A 77 -21.84 10.49 19.57
C GLY A 77 -21.23 9.58 20.62
#